data_AF-A0A354G3P4-F1
#
_entry.id   AF-A0A354G3P4-F1
#
_cell.length_a   1.000
_cell.length_b   1.000
_cell.length_c   1.000
_cell.angle_alpha   90.00
_cell.angle_beta   90.00
_cell.angle_gamma   90.00
#
_symmetry.space_group_name_H-M   'P 1'
#
loop_
_entity.id
_entity.type
_entity.pdbx_description
1 polymer ?
#
loop_
_entity_poly.entity_id
_entity_poly.type
_entity_poly.pdbx_seq_one_letter_code
_entity_poly.pdbx_strand_id
1 'polypeptide(L)' 'TDFLAEGQEHKIAEGYYIVLGDNRSESTDSRYWGPVQKDTVIGRALAVFYPINNIRLLNEGKSIAE' A
#
# COMPACT_ATOMS: atom_id res chain seq x y z
N THR A 1 -10.77 -13.51 -8.42
CA THR A 1 -9.53 -13.98 -9.04
C THR A 1 -8.43 -13.33 -8.26
N ASP A 2 -7.79 -14.08 -7.38
CA ASP A 2 -6.82 -13.51 -6.45
C ASP A 2 -5.46 -13.54 -7.13
N PHE A 3 -4.86 -12.37 -7.33
CA PHE A 3 -3.55 -12.21 -7.94
C PHE A 3 -2.44 -12.77 -7.05
N LEU A 4 -2.59 -12.66 -5.72
CA LEU A 4 -1.65 -13.19 -4.73
C LEU A 4 -2.28 -14.38 -4.01
N ALA A 5 -2.10 -15.59 -4.53
CA ALA A 5 -2.51 -16.82 -3.86
C ALA A 5 -1.63 -17.11 -2.63
N GLU A 6 -2.24 -17.62 -1.56
CA GLU A 6 -1.53 -17.94 -0.32
C GLU A 6 -0.47 -19.02 -0.53
N GLY A 7 0.73 -18.81 0.05
CA GLY A 7 1.85 -19.76 -0.04
C GLY A 7 2.61 -19.73 -1.37
N GLN A 8 2.28 -18.83 -2.31
CA GLN A 8 3.03 -18.65 -3.55
C GLN A 8 3.95 -17.44 -3.50
N GLU A 9 5.21 -17.65 -3.91
CA GLU A 9 6.15 -16.55 -4.12
C GLU A 9 5.84 -15.86 -5.45
N HIS A 10 5.76 -14.53 -5.44
CA HIS A 10 5.53 -13.74 -6.64
C HIS A 10 6.56 -12.64 -6.77
N LYS A 11 7.37 -12.69 -7.84
CA LYS A 11 8.35 -11.65 -8.15
C LYS A 11 7.67 -10.50 -8.87
N ILE A 12 7.66 -9.33 -8.25
CA ILE A 12 7.10 -8.11 -8.84
C ILE A 12 8.09 -7.50 -9.83
N ALA A 13 7.56 -7.06 -10.98
CA ALA A 13 8.35 -6.38 -11.98
C ALA A 13 8.90 -5.04 -11.44
N GLU A 14 10.05 -4.63 -11.97
CA GLU A 14 10.61 -3.33 -11.63
C GLU A 14 9.64 -2.20 -12.02
N GLY A 15 9.56 -1.16 -11.19
CA GLY A 15 8.65 -0.04 -11.42
C GLY A 15 7.20 -0.32 -11.04
N TYR A 16 6.92 -1.44 -10.35
CA TYR A 16 5.61 -1.75 -9.81
C TYR A 16 5.63 -1.89 -8.29
N TYR A 17 4.48 -1.64 -7.66
CA TYR A 17 4.23 -1.82 -6.24
C TYR A 17 3.05 -2.74 -5.99
N ILE A 18 3.13 -3.50 -4.90
CA ILE A 18 1.97 -4.14 -4.28
C ILE A 18 1.51 -3.23 -3.14
N VAL A 19 0.23 -2.90 -3.12
CA VAL A 19 -0.39 -2.12 -2.05
C VAL A 19 -1.40 -2.98 -1.31
N LEU A 20 -1.40 -2.85 0.02
CA LEU A 20 -2.31 -3.57 0.90
C LEU A 20 -2.96 -2.56 1.84
N GLY A 21 -4.28 -2.61 1.94
CA GLY A 21 -5.00 -1.79 2.91
C GLY A 21 -4.83 -2.33 4.32
N ASP A 22 -4.87 -1.46 5.32
CA ASP A 22 -4.77 -1.87 6.72
C ASP A 22 -5.99 -2.69 7.18
N ASN A 23 -7.18 -2.37 6.66
CA ASN A 23 -8.40 -3.15 6.89
C ASN A 23 -8.46 -4.35 5.95
N ARG A 24 -7.68 -5.39 6.25
CA ARG A 24 -7.39 -6.50 5.32
C ARG A 24 -8.60 -7.26 4.82
N SER A 25 -9.64 -7.44 5.63
CA SER A 25 -10.85 -8.19 5.22
C SER A 25 -11.72 -7.40 4.24
N GLU A 26 -11.73 -6.08 4.36
CA GLU A 26 -12.62 -5.20 3.57
C GLU A 26 -11.91 -4.45 2.44
N SER A 27 -10.59 -4.57 2.35
CA SER A 27 -9.79 -3.86 1.36
C SER A 27 -9.74 -4.62 0.04
N THR A 28 -10.32 -4.03 -1.01
CA THR A 28 -10.09 -4.47 -2.40
C THR A 28 -8.81 -3.83 -2.93
N ASP A 29 -7.67 -4.50 -2.71
CA ASP A 29 -6.33 -4.01 -3.07
C ASP A 29 -5.60 -4.95 -4.04
N SER A 30 -4.27 -4.84 -4.13
CA SER A 30 -3.45 -5.59 -5.09
C SER A 30 -3.61 -7.11 -5.01
N ARG A 31 -4.15 -7.65 -3.90
CA ARG A 31 -4.53 -9.06 -3.81
C ARG A 31 -5.57 -9.46 -4.85
N TYR A 32 -6.44 -8.53 -5.26
CA TYR A 32 -7.54 -8.78 -6.20
C TYR A 32 -7.26 -8.27 -7.61
N TRP A 33 -6.70 -7.07 -7.75
CA TRP A 33 -6.51 -6.42 -9.07
C TRP A 33 -5.05 -6.30 -9.52
N GLY A 34 -4.09 -6.80 -8.73
CA GLY A 34 -2.68 -6.87 -9.12
C GLY A 34 -1.83 -5.63 -8.76
N PRO A 35 -0.63 -5.50 -9.34
CA PRO A 35 0.33 -4.46 -8.97
C PRO A 35 0.01 -3.09 -9.58
N VAL A 36 0.46 -2.02 -8.92
CA VAL A 36 0.32 -0.61 -9.34
C VAL A 36 1.62 -0.12 -9.98
N GLN A 37 1.54 0.64 -11.06
CA GLN A 37 2.73 1.28 -11.64
C GLN A 37 3.23 2.42 -10.74
N LYS A 38 4.55 2.48 -10.50
CA LYS A 38 5.20 3.45 -9.63
C LYS A 38 4.92 4.90 -10.00
N ASP A 39 4.77 5.19 -11.30
CA ASP A 39 4.52 6.53 -11.84
C ASP A 39 3.08 7.03 -11.57
N THR A 40 2.13 6.14 -11.31
CA THR A 40 0.76 6.50 -10.91
C THR A 40 0.65 6.90 -9.43
N VAL A 41 1.71 6.70 -8.63
CA VAL A 41 1.74 7.09 -7.22
C VAL A 41 2.02 8.59 -7.10
N ILE A 42 1.00 9.34 -6.67
CA ILE A 42 1.08 10.80 -6.55
C ILE A 42 1.94 11.24 -5.35
N GLY A 43 1.87 10.52 -4.23
CA GLY A 43 2.60 10.91 -3.02
C GLY A 43 2.35 9.99 -1.83
N ARG A 44 2.96 10.35 -0.68
CA ARG A 44 2.82 9.64 0.60
C ARG A 44 1.96 10.45 1.56
N ALA A 45 1.14 9.77 2.36
CA ALA A 45 0.40 10.43 3.43
C ALA A 45 1.37 10.91 4.53
N LEU A 46 1.28 12.17 4.93
CA LEU A 46 2.20 12.81 5.88
C LEU A 46 1.55 13.11 7.24
N ALA A 47 0.25 13.36 7.27
CA ALA A 47 -0.46 13.78 8.47
C ALA A 47 -1.94 13.43 8.41
N VAL A 48 -2.55 13.27 9.58
CA VAL A 48 -4.00 13.29 9.78
C VAL A 48 -4.35 14.68 10.27
N PHE A 49 -5.09 15.45 9.48
CA PHE A 49 -5.44 16.84 9.80
C PHE A 49 -6.82 17.00 10.47
N TYR A 50 -7.64 15.95 10.48
CA TYR A 50 -8.98 15.95 11.06
C TYR A 50 -9.25 14.66 11.83
N PRO A 51 -9.97 14.69 12.98
CA PRO A 51 -10.54 15.87 13.64
C PRO A 51 -9.49 16.80 14.26
N ILE A 52 -9.82 18.08 14.47
CA ILE A 52 -8.87 19.12 14.94
C ILE A 52 -8.19 18.72 16.27
N ASN A 53 -8.92 18.05 17.16
CA ASN A 53 -8.39 17.59 18.45
C ASN A 53 -7.47 16.36 18.32
N ASN A 54 -7.23 15.85 17.10
CA ASN A 54 -6.39 14.70 16.81
C ASN A 54 -5.55 14.93 15.55
N ILE A 55 -4.99 16.12 15.42
CA ILE A 55 -4.00 16.41 14.38
C ILE A 55 -2.70 15.68 14.75
N ARG A 56 -2.20 14.83 13.85
CA ARG A 56 -0.94 14.10 14.06
C ARG A 56 -0.16 13.91 12.76
N LEU A 57 1.17 13.94 12.88
CA LEU A 57 2.06 13.51 11.80
C LEU A 57 2.11 11.98 11.75
N LEU A 58 2.22 11.43 10.56
CA LEU A 58 2.46 10.01 10.36
C LEU A 58 3.97 9.79 10.43
N ASN A 59 4.40 8.90 11.32
CA ASN A 59 5.82 8.53 11.38
C ASN A 59 6.19 7.80 10.08
N GLU A 60 7.37 8.11 9.55
CA GLU A 60 7.94 7.33 8.46
C GLU A 60 8.22 5.92 8.98
N GLY A 61 7.32 4.98 8.68
CA GLY A 61 7.66 3.57 8.73
C GLY A 61 8.88 3.39 7.82
N LYS A 62 9.96 2.79 8.34
CA LYS A 62 11.17 2.51 7.53
C LYS A 62 10.73 1.86 6.23
N SER A 63 10.86 2.59 5.13
CA SER A 63 10.68 2.05 3.79
C SER A 63 11.77 1.01 3.61
N ILE A 64 11.41 -0.27 3.71
CA ILE A 64 12.24 -1.39 3.28
C ILE A 64 12.31 -1.33 1.75
N ALA A 65 13.16 -0.43 1.26
CA ALA A 65 13.59 -0.39 -0.11
C ALA A 65 15.08 -0.75 -0.11
N GLU A 66 15.33 -2.05 0.07
CA GLU A 66 16.50 -2.75 -0.48
C GLU A 66 15.97 -3.90 -1.34
#